data_AF-A0A418MYI8-F1
#
_entry.id   AF-A0A418MYI8-F1
#
_cell.length_a   1.000
_cell.length_b   1.000
_cell.length_c   1.000
_cell.angle_alpha   90.00
_cell.angle_beta   90.00
_cell.angle_gamma   90.00
#
_symmetry.space_group_name_H-M   'P 1'
#
loop_
_entity.id
_entity.type
_entity.pdbx_description
1 polymer ?
#
loop_
_entity_poly.entity_id
_entity_poly.type
_entity_poly.pdbx_seq_one_letter_code
_entity_poly.pdbx_strand_id
1 'polypeptide(L)'
;MLIGMARADRSGRVSERGLLGALGWPAGHRIDVHPHGGMLVITSVRAGQQVVGSRGELPLPASVRQMCAIVPAQPLLLAAIVSHDLLVIHPASSVAWLLADLHAQVIGGRRVG
;
A
#
# COMPACT_ATOMS: atom_id res chain seq x y z
N MET A 1 -7.26 7.97 9.86
CA MET A 1 -6.45 7.42 8.75
C MET A 1 -5.05 7.98 8.89
N LEU A 2 -4.02 7.13 8.76
CA LEU A 2 -2.62 7.55 8.72
C LEU A 2 -2.06 7.23 7.34
N ILE A 3 -1.21 8.11 6.82
CA ILE A 3 -0.59 7.95 5.51
C ILE A 3 0.92 7.80 5.70
N GLY A 4 1.52 6.90 4.93
CA GLY A 4 2.95 6.70 4.87
C GLY A 4 3.41 6.40 3.44
N MET A 5 4.72 6.36 3.25
CA MET A 5 5.35 6.04 1.99
C MET A 5 6.35 4.92 2.21
N ALA A 6 6.34 3.93 1.32
CA ALA A 6 7.30 2.86 1.36
C ALA A 6 7.73 2.46 -0.05
N ARG A 7 8.68 1.53 -0.14
CA ARG A 7 9.07 0.88 -1.39
C ARG A 7 9.05 -0.62 -1.17
N ALA A 8 8.61 -1.35 -2.19
CA ALA A 8 8.84 -2.78 -2.21
C ALA A 8 10.32 -3.05 -2.46
N ASP A 9 10.93 -3.89 -1.63
CA ASP A 9 12.28 -4.41 -1.89
C ASP A 9 12.27 -5.42 -3.05
N ARG A 10 13.45 -5.95 -3.40
CA ARG A 10 13.59 -6.93 -4.50
C ARG A 10 12.81 -8.23 -4.27
N SER A 11 12.52 -8.59 -3.01
CA SER A 11 11.71 -9.75 -2.66
C SER A 11 10.20 -9.44 -2.64
N GLY A 12 9.83 -8.16 -2.80
CA GLY A 12 8.47 -7.67 -2.75
C GLY A 12 7.96 -7.44 -1.33
N ARG A 13 8.87 -7.24 -0.36
CA ARG A 13 8.49 -6.89 1.01
C ARG A 13 8.38 -5.37 1.16
N VAL A 14 7.41 -4.94 1.93
CA VAL A 14 7.18 -3.52 2.23
C VAL A 14 7.28 -3.30 3.74
N SER A 15 8.09 -2.35 4.17
CA SER A 15 8.27 -2.04 5.59
C SER A 15 7.73 -0.64 5.89
N GLU A 16 6.77 -0.55 6.81
CA GLU A 16 6.28 0.71 7.36
C GLU A 16 5.87 0.48 8.83
N ARG A 17 6.86 0.58 9.73
CA ARG A 17 6.68 0.22 11.14
C ARG A 17 5.74 1.18 11.87
N GLY A 18 5.65 2.43 11.45
CA GLY A 18 4.78 3.42 12.08
C GLY A 18 3.31 3.07 11.85
N LEU A 19 2.97 2.75 10.60
CA LEU A 19 1.62 2.35 10.23
C LEU A 19 1.25 0.99 10.83
N LEU A 20 2.15 0.00 10.78
CA LEU A 20 1.91 -1.32 11.38
C LEU A 20 1.77 -1.24 12.90
N GLY A 21 2.57 -0.40 13.57
CA GLY A 21 2.44 -0.13 14.99
C GLY A 21 1.09 0.51 15.35
N ALA A 22 0.64 1.48 14.56
CA ALA A 22 -0.66 2.12 14.75
C ALA A 22 -1.85 1.18 14.51
N LEU A 23 -1.69 0.17 13.64
CA LEU A 23 -2.67 -0.90 13.42
C LEU A 23 -2.59 -2.00 14.50
N GLY A 24 -1.56 -2.00 15.35
CA GLY A 24 -1.35 -3.07 16.31
C GLY A 24 -0.99 -4.40 15.64
N TRP A 25 -0.27 -4.37 14.51
CA TRP A 25 0.17 -5.56 13.76
C TRP A 25 1.65 -5.84 14.00
N PRO A 26 2.01 -6.55 15.09
CA PRO A 26 3.40 -6.91 15.37
C PRO A 26 3.92 -7.99 14.40
N ALA A 27 5.22 -8.28 14.50
CA ALA A 27 5.79 -9.46 13.86
C ALA A 27 5.02 -10.73 14.22
N GLY A 28 4.76 -11.59 13.24
CA GLY A 28 3.94 -12.80 13.38
C GLY A 28 2.43 -12.57 13.28
N HIS A 29 1.97 -11.31 13.25
CA HIS A 29 0.55 -11.01 13.06
C HIS A 29 0.05 -11.53 11.72
N ARG A 30 -1.11 -12.21 11.72
CA ARG A 30 -1.68 -12.83 10.52
C ARG A 30 -2.52 -11.83 9.73
N ILE A 31 -2.29 -11.84 8.43
CA ILE A 31 -2.91 -10.93 7.48
C ILE A 31 -3.30 -11.67 6.21
N ASP A 32 -4.27 -11.12 5.51
CA ASP A 32 -4.52 -11.44 4.11
C ASP A 32 -4.23 -10.24 3.22
N VAL A 33 -3.85 -10.52 1.97
CA VAL A 33 -3.48 -9.52 0.97
C VAL A 33 -4.36 -9.75 -0.26
N HIS A 34 -5.21 -8.78 -0.56
CA HIS A 34 -6.19 -8.87 -1.64
C HIS A 34 -5.97 -7.74 -2.66
N PRO A 35 -5.90 -8.05 -3.96
CA PRO A 35 -5.94 -7.03 -5.00
C PRO A 35 -7.35 -6.46 -5.12
N HIS A 36 -7.47 -5.15 -5.28
CA HIS A 36 -8.74 -4.46 -5.48
C HIS A 36 -8.54 -3.25 -6.39
N GLY A 37 -9.12 -3.24 -7.60
CA GLY A 37 -9.09 -2.06 -8.48
C GLY A 37 -7.71 -1.43 -8.69
N GLY A 38 -6.64 -2.24 -8.80
CA GLY A 38 -5.26 -1.75 -8.97
C GLY A 38 -4.56 -1.30 -7.68
N MET A 39 -5.17 -1.47 -6.50
CA MET A 39 -4.54 -1.30 -5.20
C MET A 39 -4.52 -2.64 -4.44
N LEU A 40 -3.76 -2.71 -3.34
CA LEU A 40 -3.82 -3.85 -2.42
C LEU A 40 -4.55 -3.45 -1.15
N VAL A 41 -5.43 -4.32 -0.69
CA VAL A 41 -6.08 -4.22 0.62
C VAL A 41 -5.53 -5.33 1.50
N ILE A 42 -4.97 -4.94 2.64
CA ILE A 42 -4.42 -5.84 3.63
C ILE A 42 -5.30 -5.78 4.86
N THR A 43 -5.71 -6.95 5.34
CA THR A 43 -6.66 -7.12 6.44
C THR A 43 -6.07 -8.01 7.51
N SER A 44 -6.37 -7.70 8.78
CA SER A 44 -6.09 -8.58 9.92
C SER A 44 -7.06 -9.76 9.95
N VAL A 45 -6.54 -10.99 9.90
CA VAL A 45 -7.39 -12.20 9.84
C VAL A 45 -6.72 -13.33 10.63
N ARG A 46 -7.47 -13.98 11.54
CA ARG A 46 -6.92 -15.08 12.38
C ARG A 46 -6.36 -16.26 11.58
N ALA A 47 -6.95 -16.53 10.43
CA ALA A 47 -6.54 -17.57 9.48
C ALA A 47 -5.82 -16.98 8.25
N GLY A 48 -5.28 -15.76 8.38
CA GLY A 48 -4.61 -15.07 7.28
C GLY A 48 -3.46 -15.91 6.72
N GLN A 49 -3.35 -15.90 5.40
CA GLN A 49 -2.39 -16.72 4.64
C GLN A 49 -0.96 -16.23 4.80
N GLN A 50 -0.79 -14.96 5.15
CA GLN A 50 0.51 -14.31 5.31
C GLN A 50 0.70 -13.84 6.75
N VAL A 51 1.95 -13.57 7.11
CA VAL A 51 2.30 -12.99 8.41
C VAL A 51 3.17 -11.76 8.21
N VAL A 52 3.03 -10.78 9.09
CA VAL A 52 4.00 -9.70 9.24
C VAL A 52 5.35 -10.33 9.60
N GLY A 53 6.38 -10.03 8.82
CA GLY A 53 7.71 -10.59 9.02
C GLY A 53 8.39 -10.08 10.28
N SER A 54 9.50 -10.72 10.65
CA SER A 54 10.20 -10.47 11.92
C SER A 54 10.77 -9.06 12.06
N ARG A 55 10.95 -8.32 10.95
CA ARG A 55 11.44 -6.94 10.94
C ARG A 55 10.31 -5.92 10.80
N GLY A 56 9.06 -6.35 10.86
CA GLY A 56 7.89 -5.51 10.61
C GLY A 56 7.66 -5.27 9.13
N GLU A 57 7.93 -6.27 8.29
CA GLU A 57 7.77 -6.17 6.84
C GLU A 57 6.60 -7.03 6.34
N LEU A 58 5.80 -6.45 5.46
CA LEU A 58 4.66 -7.09 4.82
C LEU A 58 5.13 -7.85 3.58
N PRO A 59 4.97 -9.18 3.52
CA PRO A 59 5.23 -9.92 2.30
C PRO A 59 4.09 -9.65 1.30
N LEU A 60 4.43 -9.15 0.11
CA LEU A 60 3.48 -9.07 -0.99
C LEU A 60 3.73 -10.27 -1.92
N PRO A 61 2.80 -11.23 -2.05
CA PRO A 61 2.99 -12.37 -2.95
C PRO A 61 3.19 -11.94 -4.40
N ALA A 62 3.96 -12.72 -5.16
CA ALA A 62 4.35 -12.35 -6.53
C ALA A 62 3.15 -12.12 -7.46
N SER A 63 2.11 -12.95 -7.34
CA SER A 63 0.87 -12.83 -8.12
C SER A 63 0.18 -11.49 -7.88
N VAL A 64 0.03 -11.08 -6.62
CA VAL A 64 -0.63 -9.81 -6.27
C VAL A 64 0.18 -8.61 -6.73
N ARG A 65 1.52 -8.68 -6.65
CA ARG A 65 2.39 -7.62 -7.19
C ARG A 65 2.22 -7.46 -8.71
N GLN A 66 2.13 -8.57 -9.45
CA GLN A 66 1.91 -8.54 -10.90
C GLN A 66 0.53 -7.95 -11.24
N MET A 67 -0.52 -8.37 -10.54
CA MET A 67 -1.88 -7.86 -10.75
C MET A 67 -2.01 -6.36 -10.50
N CYS A 68 -1.25 -5.81 -9.56
CA CYS A 68 -1.27 -4.39 -9.21
C CYS A 68 -0.10 -3.60 -9.82
N ALA A 69 0.66 -4.17 -10.76
CA ALA A 69 1.82 -3.54 -11.40
C ALA A 69 2.82 -2.93 -10.38
N ILE A 70 3.02 -3.60 -9.23
CA ILE A 70 3.97 -3.15 -8.21
C ILE A 70 5.39 -3.46 -8.69
N VAL A 71 6.14 -2.40 -9.00
CA VAL A 71 7.53 -2.48 -9.43
C VAL A 71 8.47 -2.26 -8.23
N PRO A 72 9.51 -3.09 -8.05
CA PRO A 72 10.50 -2.86 -7.00
C PRO A 72 11.10 -1.45 -7.05
N ALA A 73 11.44 -0.91 -5.87
CA ALA A 73 12.00 0.43 -5.68
C ALA A 73 11.11 1.63 -6.11
N GLN A 74 9.96 1.40 -6.74
CA GLN A 74 8.98 2.46 -6.96
C GLN A 74 8.25 2.81 -5.66
N PRO A 75 7.88 4.08 -5.48
CA PRO A 75 7.16 4.52 -4.30
C PRO A 75 5.76 3.89 -4.27
N LEU A 76 5.37 3.48 -3.07
CA LEU A 76 4.04 3.02 -2.72
C LEU A 76 3.48 3.99 -1.69
N LEU A 77 2.24 4.43 -1.90
CA LEU A 77 1.48 5.18 -0.91
C LEU A 77 0.71 4.19 -0.05
N LEU A 78 0.87 4.29 1.27
CA LEU A 78 0.22 3.41 2.23
C LEU A 78 -0.79 4.22 3.03
N ALA A 79 -2.00 3.69 3.18
CA ALA A 79 -3.06 4.28 3.96
C ALA A 79 -3.56 3.29 5.02
N ALA A 80 -3.23 3.56 6.28
CA ALA A 80 -3.74 2.79 7.42
C ALA A 80 -5.07 3.37 7.88
N ILE A 81 -6.12 2.56 7.79
CA ILE A 81 -7.47 2.89 8.24
C ILE A 81 -7.68 2.18 9.58
N VAL A 82 -7.09 2.74 10.65
CA VAL A 82 -7.02 2.13 11.99
C VAL A 82 -8.40 1.72 12.53
N SER A 83 -9.43 2.53 12.30
CA SER A 83 -10.79 2.21 12.76
C SER A 83 -11.42 0.99 12.10
N HIS A 84 -10.86 0.51 10.99
CA HIS A 84 -11.33 -0.66 10.24
C HIS A 84 -10.34 -1.82 10.29
N ASP A 85 -9.18 -1.66 10.95
CA ASP A 85 -8.10 -2.64 10.97
C ASP A 85 -7.66 -3.04 9.54
N LEU A 86 -7.43 -2.02 8.70
CA LEU A 86 -7.06 -2.15 7.28
C LEU A 86 -5.81 -1.34 6.94
N LEU A 87 -5.02 -1.88 6.03
CA LEU A 87 -3.95 -1.16 5.34
C LEU A 87 -4.16 -1.26 3.83
N VAL A 88 -4.27 -0.10 3.16
CA VAL A 88 -4.36 -0.03 1.70
C VAL A 88 -3.02 0.40 1.14
N ILE A 89 -2.52 -0.32 0.13
CA ILE A 89 -1.31 0.03 -0.61
C ILE A 89 -1.70 0.46 -2.01
N HIS A 90 -1.41 1.71 -2.35
CA HIS A 90 -1.57 2.26 -3.68
C HIS A 90 -0.22 2.28 -4.41
N PRO A 91 -0.09 1.55 -5.53
CA PRO A 91 0.99 1.76 -6.49
C PRO A 91 1.00 3.20 -7.03
N ALA A 92 2.18 3.66 -7.46
CA ALA A 92 2.33 4.99 -8.06
C ALA A 92 1.37 5.22 -9.25
N SER A 93 1.13 4.19 -10.06
CA SER A 93 0.17 4.25 -11.18
C SER A 93 -1.25 4.55 -10.70
N SER A 94 -1.70 3.89 -9.64
CA SER A 94 -3.04 4.06 -9.07
C SER A 94 -3.20 5.45 -8.46
N VAL A 95 -2.17 5.98 -7.79
CA VAL A 95 -2.16 7.36 -7.30
C VAL A 95 -2.20 8.36 -8.47
N ALA A 96 -1.39 8.14 -9.51
CA ALA A 96 -1.37 9.01 -10.69
C ALA A 96 -2.72 9.05 -11.40
N TRP A 97 -3.42 7.90 -11.47
CA TRP A 97 -4.76 7.82 -12.04
C TRP A 97 -5.79 8.60 -11.21
N LEU A 98 -5.78 8.46 -9.88
CA LEU A 98 -6.67 9.21 -8.99
C LEU A 98 -6.45 10.72 -9.07
N LEU A 99 -5.20 11.14 -9.30
CA LEU A 99 -4.83 12.55 -9.41
C LEU A 99 -4.93 13.09 -10.84
N ALA A 100 -5.31 12.28 -11.83
CA ALA A 100 -5.26 12.67 -13.24
C ALA A 100 -6.16 13.88 -13.54
N ASP A 101 -7.37 13.91 -13.00
CA ASP A 101 -8.30 15.03 -13.19
C ASP A 101 -7.78 16.30 -12.51
N LEU A 102 -7.27 16.19 -11.27
CA LEU A 102 -6.64 17.30 -10.57
C LEU A 102 -5.45 17.86 -11.35
N HIS A 103 -4.59 17.00 -11.90
CA HIS A 103 -3.48 17.42 -12.73
C HIS A 103 -3.96 18.14 -13.99
N ALA A 104 -5.01 17.65 -14.64
CA ALA A 104 -5.60 18.30 -15.80
C ALA A 104 -6.13 19.71 -15.47
N GLN A 105 -6.79 19.88 -14.31
CA GLN A 105 -7.23 21.19 -13.83
C GLN A 105 -6.06 22.13 -13.55
N VAL A 106 -4.99 21.66 -12.91
CA VAL A 106 -3.79 22.47 -12.63
C VAL A 106 -3.08 22.89 -13.92
N ILE A 107 -2.96 21.98 -14.89
CA ILE A 107 -2.35 22.25 -16.19
C ILE A 107 -3.22 23.23 -17.00
N GLY A 108 -4.55 23.05 -16.97
CA GLY A 108 -5.52 23.93 -17.64
C GLY A 108 -5.63 25.31 -17.00
N GLY A 109 -5.49 25.40 -15.67
CA GLY A 109 -5.48 26.64 -14.88
C GLY A 109 -4.18 27.44 -14.98
N ARG A 110 -3.14 26.89 -15.61
CA ARG A 110 -1.88 27.60 -15.94
C ARG A 110 -1.95 28.41 -17.24
N ARG A 111 -3.14 28.86 -17.66
CA ARG A 111 -3.29 29.86 -18.71
C ARG A 111 -3.67 31.22 -18.13
N VAL A 112 -2.90 32.21 -18.57
CA VAL A 112 -2.97 33.67 -18.40
C VAL A 112 -2.24 34.21 -17.17
N GLY A 113 -1.15 34.93 -17.48
CA GLY A 113 -0.17 35.57 -16.62
C GLY A 113 1.10 35.75 -17.42
#